data_AF-A0A3B0M6F6-F1
#
_entry.id   AF-A0A3B0M6F6-F1
#
_cell.length_a   1.000
_cell.length_b   1.000
_cell.length_c   1.000
_cell.angle_alpha   90.00
_cell.angle_beta   90.00
_cell.angle_gamma   90.00
#
_symmetry.space_group_name_H-M   'P 1'
#
loop_
_entity.id
_entity.type
_entity.pdbx_description
1 polymer ?
#
loop_
_entity_poly.entity_id
_entity_poly.type
_entity_poly.pdbx_seq_one_letter_code
_entity_poly.pdbx_strand_id
1 'polypeptide(L)'
;MHDSGFDKPRNRSYRELIEVFLSNSLRVPKNARWALRTIEENSQKILFTRAMLKLAAKLSEDQGLHPSDDNASDFLEKAHIIASNITDSFGAYHTSESLAEFSDNEAIKYFRMTCELNPQSLLKEASENGRMNVRIDDLECGIREYLESEFRSAYVDRILLACLTEAEIVKYINYVLSPNFFTKKSIFQNYQKSVFGTWFTNSLIALSGSGIGIALVLAASNYIDLFPEMLGSVLINIMIIGFCFFTVSSAIVTYLNRAQIRKPGEMMENTISAMSNFYAEFHDSTLISVPHFRNRVDELKKEGVVWPQPMWTILDDLNKREILFI
;
A
#
# COMPACT_ATOMS: atom_id res chain seq x y z
N MET A 1 -16.19 27.10 24.53
CA MET A 1 -17.18 26.40 25.38
C MET A 1 -18.52 27.06 25.18
N HIS A 2 -19.27 26.60 24.18
CA HIS A 2 -20.68 26.97 24.03
C HIS A 2 -21.47 25.90 24.76
N ASP A 3 -22.10 26.30 25.86
CA ASP A 3 -23.04 25.50 26.63
C ASP A 3 -24.34 25.42 25.82
N SER A 4 -24.36 24.56 24.80
CA SER A 4 -25.58 24.22 24.08
C SER A 4 -26.36 23.26 24.96
N GLY A 5 -27.24 23.81 25.81
CA GLY A 5 -28.22 23.07 26.60
C GLY A 5 -29.09 22.21 25.70
N PHE A 6 -28.62 21.01 25.38
CA PHE A 6 -29.45 19.94 24.87
C PHE A 6 -30.30 19.47 26.02
N ASP A 7 -31.56 19.87 26.02
CA ASP A 7 -32.61 19.32 26.88
C ASP A 7 -32.57 17.79 26.71
N LYS A 8 -31.98 17.08 27.68
CA LYS A 8 -31.70 15.63 27.59
C LYS A 8 -33.05 14.91 27.49
N PRO A 9 -33.44 14.36 26.33
CA PRO A 9 -34.69 13.61 26.23
C PRO A 9 -34.53 12.38 27.12
N ARG A 10 -35.40 12.24 28.13
CA ARG A 10 -35.27 11.22 29.19
C ARG A 10 -35.41 9.76 28.70
N ASN A 11 -35.70 9.52 27.43
CA ASN A 11 -35.89 8.19 26.84
C ASN A 11 -35.14 8.04 25.50
N ARG A 12 -33.83 8.32 25.47
CA ARG A 12 -33.03 7.92 24.30
C ARG A 12 -32.68 6.43 24.37
N SER A 13 -32.76 5.76 23.24
CA SER A 13 -32.23 4.40 23.06
C SER A 13 -30.75 4.43 22.63
N TYR A 14 -29.99 3.36 22.87
CA TYR A 14 -28.64 3.22 22.33
C TYR A 14 -28.61 3.38 20.81
N ARG A 15 -29.64 2.89 20.12
CA ARG A 15 -29.79 3.07 18.67
C ARG A 15 -29.76 4.55 18.28
N GLU A 16 -30.51 5.41 18.97
CA GLU A 16 -30.55 6.85 18.67
C GLU A 16 -29.21 7.51 18.95
N LEU A 17 -28.51 7.13 20.03
CA LEU A 17 -27.18 7.65 20.31
C LEU A 17 -26.18 7.26 19.23
N ILE A 18 -26.19 5.99 18.80
CA ILE A 18 -25.34 5.51 17.71
C ILE A 18 -25.59 6.32 16.44
N GLU A 19 -26.86 6.54 16.05
CA GLU A 19 -27.18 7.34 14.87
C GLU A 19 -26.71 8.80 14.99
N VAL A 20 -26.74 9.40 16.18
CA VAL A 20 -26.15 10.73 16.42
C VAL A 20 -24.65 10.71 16.12
N PHE A 21 -23.88 9.77 16.69
CA PHE A 21 -22.44 9.64 16.42
C PHE A 21 -22.14 9.38 14.94
N LEU A 22 -22.91 8.51 14.29
CA LEU A 22 -22.74 8.22 12.86
C LEU A 22 -23.05 9.45 12.00
N SER A 23 -24.11 10.20 12.31
CA SER A 23 -24.46 11.42 11.57
C SER A 23 -23.39 12.51 11.69
N ASN A 24 -22.70 12.58 12.82
CA ASN A 24 -21.57 13.48 13.06
C ASN A 24 -20.26 12.97 12.43
N SER A 25 -20.20 11.70 12.03
CA SER A 25 -19.04 11.10 11.35
C SER A 25 -19.06 11.31 9.84
N LEU A 26 -20.19 11.74 9.27
CA LEU A 26 -20.31 12.03 7.84
C LEU A 26 -19.51 13.29 7.49
N ARG A 27 -18.58 13.15 6.54
CA ARG A 27 -17.75 14.22 6.00
C ARG A 27 -18.42 14.95 4.85
N VAL A 28 -19.32 14.28 4.12
CA VAL A 28 -20.05 14.88 3.00
C VAL A 28 -21.10 15.86 3.55
N PRO A 29 -21.08 17.13 3.12
CA PRO A 29 -21.95 18.14 3.69
C PRO A 29 -23.43 17.85 3.40
N LYS A 30 -24.33 18.40 4.23
CA LYS A 30 -25.78 18.12 4.16
C LYS A 30 -26.44 18.51 2.84
N ASN A 31 -25.86 19.48 2.14
CA ASN A 31 -26.33 19.98 0.85
C ASN A 31 -25.72 19.28 -0.37
N ALA A 32 -24.84 18.29 -0.18
CA ALA A 32 -24.28 17.54 -1.30
C ALA A 32 -25.33 16.68 -2.01
N ARG A 33 -24.98 16.15 -3.20
CA ARG A 33 -25.83 15.22 -3.96
C ARG A 33 -26.23 14.03 -3.07
N TRP A 34 -27.52 13.67 -3.08
CA TRP A 34 -28.05 12.57 -2.27
C TRP A 34 -27.27 11.26 -2.47
N ALA A 35 -26.89 10.92 -3.71
CA ALA A 35 -26.11 9.73 -4.03
C ALA A 35 -24.78 9.67 -3.26
N LEU A 36 -24.07 10.80 -3.11
CA LEU A 36 -22.80 10.85 -2.38
C LEU A 36 -22.98 10.58 -0.88
N ARG A 37 -24.06 11.11 -0.29
CA ARG A 37 -24.38 10.84 1.12
C ARG A 37 -24.71 9.37 1.32
N THR A 38 -25.51 8.79 0.43
CA THR A 38 -25.83 7.36 0.45
C THR A 38 -24.57 6.50 0.31
N ILE A 39 -23.61 6.88 -0.54
CA ILE A 39 -22.32 6.18 -0.67
C ILE A 39 -21.54 6.23 0.65
N GLU A 40 -21.43 7.40 1.28
CA GLU A 40 -20.71 7.55 2.55
C GLU A 40 -21.41 6.78 3.69
N GLU A 41 -22.73 6.90 3.83
CA GLU A 41 -23.53 6.23 4.86
C GLU A 41 -23.44 4.70 4.80
N ASN A 42 -23.22 4.15 3.60
CA ASN A 42 -23.06 2.72 3.36
C ASN A 42 -21.59 2.30 3.16
N SER A 43 -20.65 3.22 3.40
CA SER A 43 -19.23 2.95 3.22
C SER A 43 -18.65 2.06 4.32
N GLN A 44 -17.52 1.41 4.02
CA GLN A 44 -16.81 0.59 5.00
C GLN A 44 -16.37 1.38 6.24
N LYS A 45 -15.97 2.65 6.08
CA LYS A 45 -15.62 3.53 7.21
C LYS A 45 -16.78 3.72 8.19
N ILE A 46 -17.98 4.01 7.67
CA ILE A 46 -19.18 4.18 8.50
C ILE A 46 -19.65 2.84 9.07
N LEU A 47 -19.55 1.75 8.32
CA LEU A 47 -19.87 0.40 8.82
C LEU A 47 -18.93 -0.04 9.95
N PHE A 48 -17.63 0.25 9.82
CA PHE A 48 -16.63 0.01 10.86
C PHE A 48 -16.93 0.82 12.13
N THR A 49 -17.19 2.13 11.97
CA THR A 49 -17.58 3.02 13.08
C THR A 49 -18.85 2.53 13.78
N ARG A 50 -19.86 2.11 13.00
CA ARG A 50 -21.10 1.53 13.53
C ARG A 50 -20.84 0.24 14.31
N ALA A 51 -19.93 -0.62 13.87
CA ALA A 51 -19.57 -1.83 14.59
C ALA A 51 -18.91 -1.52 15.94
N MET A 52 -17.97 -0.58 15.98
CA MET A 52 -17.33 -0.09 17.21
C MET A 52 -18.35 0.50 18.19
N LEU A 53 -19.25 1.36 17.71
CA LEU A 53 -20.30 1.96 18.53
C LEU A 53 -21.29 0.91 19.08
N LYS A 54 -21.62 -0.12 18.31
CA LYS A 54 -22.46 -1.24 18.78
C LYS A 54 -21.78 -2.06 19.87
N LEU A 55 -20.46 -2.27 19.78
CA LEU A 55 -19.69 -2.94 20.83
C LEU A 55 -19.70 -2.12 22.12
N ALA A 56 -19.49 -0.81 22.02
CA ALA A 56 -19.57 0.10 23.15
C ALA A 56 -20.96 0.10 23.80
N ALA A 57 -22.03 0.23 23.01
CA ALA A 57 -23.40 0.15 23.51
C ALA A 57 -23.67 -1.17 24.24
N LYS A 58 -23.27 -2.30 23.66
CA LYS A 58 -23.43 -3.62 24.28
C LYS A 58 -22.68 -3.71 25.61
N LEU A 59 -21.43 -3.24 25.68
CA LEU A 59 -20.67 -3.25 26.92
C LEU A 59 -21.31 -2.36 27.99
N SER A 60 -21.86 -1.21 27.60
CA SER A 60 -22.61 -0.35 28.51
C SER A 60 -23.88 -1.04 29.02
N GLU A 61 -24.63 -1.73 28.15
CA GLU A 61 -25.79 -2.55 28.54
C GLU A 61 -25.40 -3.69 29.51
N ASP A 62 -24.31 -4.41 29.21
CA ASP A 62 -23.80 -5.50 30.03
C ASP A 62 -23.35 -5.00 31.43
N GLN A 63 -22.96 -3.72 31.54
CA GLN A 63 -22.65 -3.05 32.80
C GLN A 63 -23.88 -2.43 33.50
N GLY A 64 -25.08 -2.55 32.91
CA GLY A 64 -26.32 -1.99 33.44
C GLY A 64 -26.44 -0.47 33.31
N LEU A 65 -25.64 0.16 32.43
CA LEU A 65 -25.71 1.60 32.18
C LEU A 65 -26.90 1.92 31.27
N HIS A 66 -27.66 2.94 31.64
CA HIS A 66 -28.75 3.47 30.82
C HIS A 66 -28.18 4.42 29.74
N PRO A 67 -28.77 4.51 28.54
CA PRO A 67 -28.30 5.43 27.50
C PRO A 67 -28.24 6.91 27.91
N SER A 68 -28.98 7.32 28.96
CA SER A 68 -28.93 8.68 29.48
C SER A 68 -27.74 8.96 30.40
N ASP A 69 -27.04 7.91 30.82
CA ASP A 69 -25.93 8.00 31.77
C ASP A 69 -24.70 8.56 31.08
N ASP A 70 -23.98 9.46 31.74
CA ASP A 70 -22.80 10.10 31.17
C ASP A 70 -21.72 9.04 30.84
N ASN A 71 -21.54 8.03 31.70
CA ASN A 71 -20.63 6.90 31.45
C ASN A 71 -20.95 6.13 30.15
N ALA A 72 -22.23 5.98 29.80
CA ALA A 72 -22.62 5.30 28.57
C ALA A 72 -22.24 6.15 27.33
N SER A 73 -22.37 7.48 27.45
CA SER A 73 -21.91 8.42 26.43
C SER A 73 -20.39 8.38 26.28
N ASP A 74 -19.65 8.34 27.39
CA ASP A 74 -18.18 8.27 27.40
C ASP A 74 -17.67 7.01 26.69
N PHE A 75 -18.35 5.87 26.87
CA PHE A 75 -18.03 4.62 26.17
C PHE A 75 -18.21 4.75 24.65
N LEU A 76 -19.32 5.34 24.21
CA LEU A 76 -19.60 5.58 22.80
C LEU A 76 -18.60 6.57 22.20
N GLU A 77 -18.26 7.64 22.92
CA GLU A 77 -17.27 8.63 22.49
C GLU A 77 -15.88 8.00 22.36
N LYS A 78 -15.44 7.20 23.36
CA LYS A 78 -14.16 6.48 23.29
C LYS A 78 -14.09 5.55 22.07
N ALA A 79 -15.15 4.77 21.82
CA ALA A 79 -15.20 3.90 20.65
C ALA A 79 -15.24 4.67 19.33
N HIS A 80 -15.93 5.82 19.30
CA HIS A 80 -15.97 6.73 18.15
C HIS A 80 -14.58 7.29 17.84
N ILE A 81 -13.85 7.78 18.84
CA ILE A 81 -12.49 8.32 18.68
C ILE A 81 -11.55 7.25 18.10
N ILE A 82 -11.55 6.04 18.64
CA ILE A 82 -10.74 4.92 18.13
C ILE A 82 -11.12 4.62 16.67
N ALA A 83 -12.42 4.57 16.36
CA ALA A 83 -12.90 4.33 15.00
C ALA A 83 -12.49 5.44 14.02
N SER A 84 -12.56 6.70 14.44
CA SER A 84 -12.10 7.85 13.66
C SER A 84 -10.59 7.79 13.43
N ASN A 85 -9.79 7.54 14.45
CA ASN A 85 -8.32 7.41 14.30
C ASN A 85 -7.94 6.33 13.27
N ILE A 86 -8.63 5.19 13.30
CA ILE A 86 -8.43 4.12 12.32
C ILE A 86 -8.93 4.53 10.93
N THR A 87 -10.17 4.99 10.80
CA THR A 87 -10.79 5.28 9.49
C THR A 87 -10.16 6.50 8.80
N ASP A 88 -9.64 7.46 9.56
CA ASP A 88 -8.93 8.63 9.07
C ASP A 88 -7.57 8.27 8.48
N SER A 89 -6.97 7.15 8.88
CA SER A 89 -5.72 6.67 8.28
C SER A 89 -5.87 6.31 6.79
N PHE A 90 -7.10 6.13 6.30
CA PHE A 90 -7.42 5.83 4.91
C PHE A 90 -7.90 7.07 4.15
N GLY A 91 -7.29 7.35 3.00
CA GLY A 91 -7.64 8.47 2.11
C GLY A 91 -6.71 9.68 2.26
N ALA A 92 -6.67 10.53 1.24
CA ALA A 92 -6.00 11.83 1.34
C ALA A 92 -6.86 12.82 2.13
N TYR A 93 -6.26 13.90 2.60
CA TYR A 93 -7.01 15.00 3.19
C TYR A 93 -7.79 15.76 2.11
N HIS A 94 -9.12 15.76 2.22
CA HIS A 94 -10.03 16.56 1.40
C HIS A 94 -10.92 17.42 2.30
N THR A 95 -11.21 18.65 1.88
CA THR A 95 -12.22 19.48 2.56
C THR A 95 -13.62 18.97 2.26
N SER A 96 -14.60 19.32 3.09
CA SER A 96 -16.01 19.01 2.87
C SER A 96 -16.52 19.49 1.51
N GLU A 97 -16.05 20.64 1.04
CA GLU A 97 -16.42 21.21 -0.25
C GLU A 97 -15.85 20.38 -1.40
N SER A 98 -14.57 19.97 -1.31
CA SER A 98 -13.95 19.09 -2.30
C SER A 98 -14.66 17.74 -2.39
N LEU A 99 -15.09 17.17 -1.26
CA LEU A 99 -15.82 15.90 -1.24
C LEU A 99 -17.21 16.00 -1.90
N ALA A 100 -17.85 17.19 -1.85
CA ALA A 100 -19.15 17.40 -2.49
C ALA A 100 -19.07 17.36 -4.02
N GLU A 101 -17.88 17.57 -4.59
CA GLU A 101 -17.62 17.56 -6.03
C GLU A 101 -17.22 16.19 -6.57
N PHE A 102 -17.00 15.20 -5.69
CA PHE A 102 -16.60 13.86 -6.12
C PHE A 102 -17.65 13.24 -7.05
N SER A 103 -17.17 12.54 -8.08
CA SER A 103 -17.96 11.56 -8.80
C SER A 103 -18.28 10.36 -7.88
N ASP A 104 -19.31 9.59 -8.25
CA ASP A 104 -19.75 8.45 -7.45
C ASP A 104 -18.62 7.41 -7.31
N ASN A 105 -17.82 7.20 -8.36
CA ASN A 105 -16.66 6.30 -8.34
C ASN A 105 -15.51 6.81 -7.44
N GLU A 106 -15.24 8.12 -7.44
CA GLU A 106 -14.24 8.71 -6.54
C GLU A 106 -14.67 8.58 -5.08
N ALA A 107 -15.95 8.81 -4.80
CA ALA A 107 -16.51 8.64 -3.45
C ALA A 107 -16.42 7.19 -2.96
N ILE A 108 -16.81 6.21 -3.79
CA ILE A 108 -16.68 4.78 -3.45
C ILE A 108 -15.23 4.44 -3.12
N LYS A 109 -14.28 4.90 -3.95
CA LYS A 109 -12.84 4.66 -3.72
C LYS A 109 -12.29 5.36 -2.48
N TYR A 110 -12.81 6.53 -2.14
CA TYR A 110 -12.35 7.32 -1.00
C TYR A 110 -12.88 6.81 0.34
N PHE A 111 -14.11 6.31 0.38
CA PHE A 111 -14.75 5.87 1.62
C PHE A 111 -14.58 4.37 1.92
N ARG A 112 -13.94 3.60 1.04
CA ARG A 112 -13.54 2.22 1.36
C ARG A 112 -12.29 2.20 2.26
N MET A 113 -12.20 1.17 3.09
CA MET A 113 -11.03 0.81 3.89
C MET A 113 -10.22 -0.30 3.21
N THR A 114 -10.87 -1.11 2.37
CA THR A 114 -10.26 -2.20 1.62
C THR A 114 -10.62 -2.13 0.14
N CYS A 115 -9.73 -2.60 -0.73
CA CYS A 115 -9.91 -2.67 -2.18
C CYS A 115 -10.57 -3.99 -2.62
N GLU A 116 -11.26 -3.92 -3.77
CA GLU A 116 -11.82 -5.10 -4.42
C GLU A 116 -10.73 -6.06 -4.90
N LEU A 117 -11.04 -7.36 -4.77
CA LEU A 117 -10.16 -8.49 -5.05
C LEU A 117 -9.91 -8.72 -6.53
N ASN A 118 -9.09 -7.86 -7.13
CA ASN A 118 -8.41 -8.23 -8.36
C ASN A 118 -6.93 -7.85 -8.24
N PRO A 119 -6.00 -8.82 -8.18
CA PRO A 119 -4.56 -8.55 -8.12
C PRO A 119 -4.10 -7.56 -9.22
N GLN A 120 -4.71 -7.63 -10.40
CA GLN A 120 -4.44 -6.70 -11.50
C GLN A 120 -5.01 -5.31 -11.24
N SER A 121 -6.17 -5.19 -10.58
CA SER A 121 -6.71 -3.89 -10.17
C SER A 121 -5.88 -3.26 -9.06
N LEU A 122 -5.39 -4.06 -8.09
CA LEU A 122 -4.49 -3.60 -7.03
C LEU A 122 -3.19 -3.03 -7.59
N LEU A 123 -2.57 -3.73 -8.55
CA LEU A 123 -1.37 -3.25 -9.23
C LEU A 123 -1.63 -2.00 -10.07
N LYS A 124 -2.72 -2.02 -10.84
CA LYS A 124 -3.13 -0.87 -11.65
C LYS A 124 -3.40 0.35 -10.77
N GLU A 125 -4.15 0.17 -9.69
CA GLU A 125 -4.51 1.22 -8.76
C GLU A 125 -3.32 1.76 -7.96
N ALA A 126 -2.43 0.89 -7.49
CA ALA A 126 -1.18 1.29 -6.86
C ALA A 126 -0.27 2.06 -7.84
N SER A 127 -0.24 1.67 -9.11
CA SER A 127 0.56 2.35 -10.14
C SER A 127 -0.04 3.66 -10.66
N GLU A 128 -1.36 3.76 -10.80
CA GLU A 128 -2.07 4.93 -11.31
C GLU A 128 -2.23 6.02 -10.24
N ASN A 129 -2.55 5.65 -9.01
CA ASN A 129 -2.80 6.60 -7.93
C ASN A 129 -1.55 6.87 -7.09
N GLY A 130 -0.44 6.16 -7.35
CA GLY A 130 0.86 6.31 -6.70
C GLY A 130 0.90 5.96 -5.21
N ARG A 131 -0.27 5.84 -4.56
CA ARG A 131 -0.51 5.45 -3.16
C ARG A 131 -1.96 5.00 -3.06
N MET A 132 -2.26 3.80 -2.54
CA MET A 132 -3.43 3.76 -1.67
C MET A 132 -3.04 4.65 -0.49
N ASN A 133 -3.83 5.68 -0.23
CA ASN A 133 -3.54 6.68 0.79
C ASN A 133 -3.78 6.09 2.19
N VAL A 134 -3.03 5.05 2.55
CA VAL A 134 -3.01 4.53 3.92
C VAL A 134 -1.80 5.13 4.62
N ARG A 135 -2.06 5.91 5.66
CA ARG A 135 -1.04 6.42 6.55
C ARG A 135 -0.75 5.34 7.58
N ILE A 136 0.23 4.48 7.26
CA ILE A 136 0.53 3.28 8.05
C ILE A 136 0.76 3.63 9.52
N ASP A 137 1.58 4.66 9.80
CA ASP A 137 1.86 5.07 11.19
C ASP A 137 0.59 5.45 11.97
N ASP A 138 -0.35 6.15 11.34
CA ASP A 138 -1.63 6.53 11.94
C ASP A 138 -2.53 5.29 12.15
N LEU A 139 -2.53 4.37 11.18
CA LEU A 139 -3.25 3.10 11.30
C LEU A 139 -2.69 2.26 12.45
N GLU A 140 -1.36 2.14 12.57
CA GLU A 140 -0.73 1.39 13.65
C GLU A 140 -1.04 2.02 15.02
N CYS A 141 -1.11 3.35 15.11
CA CYS A 141 -1.51 4.08 16.31
C CYS A 141 -2.96 3.77 16.69
N GLY A 142 -3.91 3.90 15.74
CA GLY A 142 -5.31 3.61 15.98
C GLY A 142 -5.57 2.14 16.37
N ILE A 143 -4.84 1.20 15.76
CA ILE A 143 -4.94 -0.22 16.12
C ILE A 143 -4.39 -0.47 17.54
N ARG A 144 -3.34 0.24 17.96
CA ARG A 144 -2.85 0.14 19.34
C ARG A 144 -3.92 0.57 20.35
N GLU A 145 -4.56 1.72 20.12
CA GLU A 145 -5.66 2.20 20.98
C GLU A 145 -6.82 1.21 21.01
N TYR A 146 -7.17 0.61 19.86
CA TYR A 146 -8.17 -0.46 19.78
C TYR A 146 -7.79 -1.68 20.62
N LEU A 147 -6.55 -2.17 20.52
CA LEU A 147 -6.07 -3.35 21.25
C LEU A 147 -5.96 -3.10 22.77
N GLU A 148 -5.71 -1.87 23.18
CA GLU A 148 -5.71 -1.44 24.59
C GLU A 148 -7.13 -1.22 25.14
N SER A 149 -8.15 -1.19 24.28
CA SER A 149 -9.54 -0.93 24.66
C SER A 149 -10.35 -2.18 25.04
N GLU A 150 -11.53 -1.93 25.60
CA GLU A 150 -12.53 -2.92 25.95
C GLU A 150 -13.37 -3.36 24.73
N PHE A 151 -13.31 -2.61 23.61
CA PHE A 151 -14.18 -2.77 22.43
C PHE A 151 -13.70 -3.86 21.45
N ARG A 152 -13.02 -4.90 21.92
CA ARG A 152 -12.40 -5.92 21.06
C ARG A 152 -13.42 -6.95 20.57
N SER A 153 -13.43 -7.22 19.27
CA SER A 153 -14.28 -8.27 18.68
C SER A 153 -13.65 -8.92 17.46
N ALA A 154 -13.88 -10.22 17.28
CA ALA A 154 -13.37 -11.00 16.13
C ALA A 154 -13.71 -10.35 14.78
N TYR A 155 -14.91 -9.75 14.67
CA TYR A 155 -15.34 -9.06 13.46
C TYR A 155 -14.48 -7.82 13.15
N VAL A 156 -14.19 -6.99 14.15
CA VAL A 156 -13.32 -5.82 14.00
C VAL A 156 -11.88 -6.25 13.74
N ASP A 157 -11.39 -7.27 14.45
CA ASP A 157 -10.05 -7.85 14.25
C ASP A 157 -9.86 -8.29 12.80
N ARG A 158 -10.86 -8.97 12.23
CA ARG A 158 -10.86 -9.41 10.83
C ARG A 158 -10.73 -8.23 9.85
N ILE A 159 -11.50 -7.16 10.05
CA ILE A 159 -11.42 -5.97 9.19
C ILE A 159 -10.03 -5.34 9.27
N LEU A 160 -9.47 -5.23 10.48
CA LEU A 160 -8.14 -4.67 10.69
C LEU A 160 -7.04 -5.53 10.06
N LEU A 161 -7.14 -6.86 10.14
CA LEU A 161 -6.23 -7.79 9.46
C LEU A 161 -6.30 -7.65 7.93
N ALA A 162 -7.49 -7.46 7.35
CA ALA A 162 -7.63 -7.16 5.92
C ALA A 162 -6.92 -5.85 5.56
N CYS A 163 -7.18 -4.79 6.32
CA CYS A 163 -6.59 -3.47 6.09
C CYS A 163 -5.06 -3.51 6.18
N LEU A 164 -4.50 -4.19 7.18
CA LEU A 164 -3.05 -4.34 7.35
C LEU A 164 -2.41 -5.16 6.22
N THR A 165 -3.10 -6.21 5.75
CA THR A 165 -2.62 -7.02 4.63
C THR A 165 -2.55 -6.19 3.35
N GLU A 166 -3.61 -5.43 3.07
CA GLU A 166 -3.68 -4.55 1.91
C GLU A 166 -2.65 -3.41 1.98
N ALA A 167 -2.50 -2.78 3.15
CA ALA A 167 -1.50 -1.73 3.36
C ALA A 167 -0.07 -2.23 3.06
N GLU A 168 0.26 -3.47 3.44
CA GLU A 168 1.56 -4.06 3.14
C GLU A 168 1.72 -4.41 1.65
N ILE A 169 0.67 -4.91 0.97
CA ILE A 169 0.69 -5.13 -0.49
C ILE A 169 1.00 -3.81 -1.21
N VAL A 170 0.31 -2.73 -0.84
CA VAL A 170 0.52 -1.41 -1.44
C VAL A 170 1.92 -0.89 -1.18
N LYS A 171 2.39 -1.00 0.07
CA LYS A 171 3.73 -0.58 0.45
C LYS A 171 4.79 -1.32 -0.36
N TYR A 172 4.63 -2.63 -0.54
CA TYR A 172 5.54 -3.44 -1.34
C TYR A 172 5.51 -3.01 -2.82
N ILE A 173 4.33 -2.81 -3.41
CA ILE A 173 4.20 -2.31 -4.79
C ILE A 173 4.85 -0.93 -4.93
N ASN A 174 4.62 -0.03 -3.99
CA ASN A 174 5.23 1.30 -3.99
C ASN A 174 6.75 1.22 -3.87
N TYR A 175 7.29 0.34 -3.03
CA TYR A 175 8.72 0.10 -2.92
C TYR A 175 9.32 -0.37 -4.27
N VAL A 176 8.61 -1.29 -4.94
CA VAL A 176 8.98 -1.83 -6.25
C VAL A 176 8.96 -0.78 -7.36
N LEU A 177 7.94 0.09 -7.34
CA LEU A 177 7.73 1.14 -8.34
C LEU A 177 8.55 2.40 -8.05
N SER A 178 9.00 2.61 -6.81
CA SER A 178 9.78 3.78 -6.43
C SER A 178 11.15 3.78 -7.13
N PRO A 179 11.53 4.90 -7.78
CA PRO A 179 12.86 5.02 -8.36
C PRO A 179 13.91 5.04 -7.25
N ASN A 180 14.97 4.26 -7.42
CA ASN A 180 16.10 4.33 -6.50
C ASN A 180 16.79 5.70 -6.64
N PHE A 181 17.13 6.33 -5.51
CA PHE A 181 17.75 7.67 -5.46
C PHE A 181 18.99 7.79 -6.35
N PHE A 182 19.83 6.75 -6.37
CA PHE A 182 21.08 6.76 -7.11
C PHE A 182 20.91 6.47 -8.60
N THR A 183 20.04 5.51 -8.95
CA THR A 183 19.89 5.08 -10.35
C THR A 183 18.78 5.82 -11.09
N LYS A 184 17.93 6.55 -10.37
CA LYS A 184 16.66 7.17 -10.83
C LYS A 184 15.72 6.18 -11.53
N LYS A 185 15.93 4.88 -11.34
CA LYS A 185 15.16 3.80 -11.97
C LYS A 185 14.55 2.92 -10.89
N SER A 186 13.32 2.48 -11.11
CA SER A 186 12.66 1.54 -10.21
C SER A 186 13.07 0.09 -10.50
N ILE A 187 12.79 -0.82 -9.57
CA ILE A 187 13.00 -2.26 -9.76
C ILE A 187 12.20 -2.73 -10.98
N PHE A 188 10.96 -2.27 -11.09
CA PHE A 188 10.07 -2.55 -12.21
C PHE A 188 10.62 -2.05 -13.56
N GLN A 189 11.14 -0.82 -13.62
CA GLN A 189 11.73 -0.27 -14.85
C GLN A 189 12.98 -1.03 -15.28
N ASN A 190 13.78 -1.51 -14.34
CA ASN A 190 14.95 -2.34 -14.65
C ASN A 190 14.54 -3.71 -15.19
N TYR A 191 13.43 -4.27 -14.72
CA TYR A 191 12.86 -5.52 -15.21
C TYR A 191 12.25 -5.38 -16.62
N GLN A 192 11.48 -4.32 -16.88
CA GLN A 192 10.84 -4.11 -18.19
C GLN A 192 11.82 -3.83 -19.33
N LYS A 193 13.08 -3.49 -19.03
CA LYS A 193 14.07 -3.25 -20.08
C LYS A 193 14.38 -4.54 -20.83
N SER A 194 14.17 -4.49 -22.15
CA SER A 194 14.71 -5.47 -23.08
C SER A 194 16.21 -5.63 -22.83
N VAL A 195 16.66 -6.88 -22.78
CA VAL A 195 18.09 -7.26 -22.68
C VAL A 195 18.91 -6.54 -23.76
N PHE A 196 18.32 -6.40 -24.95
CA PHE A 196 18.91 -5.65 -26.06
C PHE A 196 19.01 -4.14 -25.77
N GLY A 197 17.96 -3.55 -25.19
CA GLY A 197 17.96 -2.13 -24.81
C GLY A 197 19.04 -1.80 -23.76
N THR A 198 19.20 -2.66 -22.74
CA THR A 198 20.24 -2.51 -21.71
C THR A 198 21.64 -2.65 -22.32
N TRP A 199 21.86 -3.68 -23.15
CA TRP A 199 23.11 -3.87 -23.88
C TRP A 199 23.43 -2.66 -24.78
N PHE A 200 22.45 -2.18 -25.55
CA PHE A 200 22.63 -1.05 -26.47
C PHE A 200 22.97 0.24 -25.73
N THR A 201 22.28 0.55 -24.63
CA THR A 201 22.60 1.73 -23.82
C THR A 201 23.99 1.67 -23.19
N ASN A 202 24.39 0.51 -22.67
CA ASN A 202 25.73 0.34 -22.10
C ASN A 202 26.81 0.39 -23.18
N SER A 203 26.51 -0.16 -24.36
CA SER A 203 27.42 -0.11 -25.52
C SER A 203 27.57 1.31 -26.05
N LEU A 204 26.51 2.13 -26.08
CA LEU A 204 26.57 3.54 -26.45
C LEU A 204 27.37 4.39 -25.46
N ILE A 205 27.20 4.16 -24.16
CA ILE A 205 28.01 4.84 -23.12
C ILE A 205 29.48 4.46 -23.27
N ALA A 206 29.78 3.17 -23.44
CA ALA A 206 31.14 2.70 -23.68
C ALA A 206 31.73 3.28 -24.98
N LEU A 207 30.93 3.36 -26.05
CA LEU A 207 31.29 4.01 -27.33
C LEU A 207 31.61 5.48 -27.15
N SER A 208 30.79 6.22 -26.41
CA SER A 208 31.02 7.65 -26.19
C SER A 208 32.31 7.89 -25.38
N GLY A 209 32.56 7.11 -24.32
CA GLY A 209 33.77 7.26 -23.51
C GLY A 209 35.05 6.83 -24.24
N SER A 210 35.03 5.65 -24.88
CA SER A 210 36.19 5.11 -25.60
C SER A 210 36.44 5.83 -26.93
N GLY A 211 35.39 6.18 -27.66
CA GLY A 211 35.47 6.87 -28.95
C GLY A 211 36.07 8.27 -28.83
N ILE A 212 35.74 9.02 -27.76
CA ILE A 212 36.39 10.31 -27.46
C ILE A 212 37.89 10.11 -27.19
N GLY A 213 38.25 9.10 -26.39
CA GLY A 213 39.66 8.79 -26.11
C GLY A 213 40.44 8.41 -27.37
N ILE A 214 39.87 7.58 -28.24
CA ILE A 214 40.49 7.17 -29.50
C ILE A 214 40.62 8.35 -30.47
N ALA A 215 39.57 9.17 -30.60
CA ALA A 215 39.61 10.35 -31.46
C ALA A 215 40.67 11.36 -31.00
N LEU A 216 40.84 11.55 -29.69
CA LEU A 216 41.89 12.41 -29.12
C LEU A 216 43.28 11.86 -29.38
N VAL A 217 43.49 10.54 -29.24
CA VAL A 217 44.78 9.89 -29.52
C VAL A 217 45.14 10.01 -31.00
N LEU A 218 44.18 9.78 -31.91
CA LEU A 218 44.38 9.90 -33.35
C LEU A 218 44.64 11.36 -33.79
N ALA A 219 43.91 12.32 -33.20
CA ALA A 219 44.13 13.73 -33.46
C ALA A 219 45.52 14.19 -32.97
N ALA A 220 45.93 13.75 -31.77
CA ALA A 220 47.25 14.05 -31.21
C ALA A 220 48.37 13.39 -32.02
N SER A 221 48.19 12.16 -32.50
CA SER A 221 49.20 11.47 -33.30
C SER A 221 49.39 12.07 -34.69
N ASN A 222 48.29 12.53 -35.33
CA ASN A 222 48.35 13.24 -36.61
C ASN A 222 48.97 14.63 -36.48
N TYR A 223 48.83 15.28 -35.33
CA TYR A 223 49.44 16.59 -35.09
C TYR A 223 50.97 16.54 -34.98
N ILE A 224 51.54 15.39 -34.58
CA ILE A 224 52.97 15.24 -34.29
C ILE A 224 53.70 14.42 -35.39
N ASP A 225 53.03 14.04 -36.49
CA ASP A 225 53.57 13.17 -37.55
C ASP A 225 54.23 11.89 -36.99
N LEU A 226 53.67 11.34 -35.91
CA LEU A 226 54.28 10.26 -35.15
C LEU A 226 54.26 8.91 -35.88
N PHE A 227 53.42 8.74 -36.90
CA PHE A 227 53.24 7.47 -37.59
C PHE A 227 53.17 7.61 -39.12
N PRO A 228 53.88 6.76 -39.89
CA PRO A 228 53.65 6.59 -41.32
C PRO A 228 52.18 6.25 -41.63
N GLU A 229 51.64 6.75 -42.74
CA GLU A 229 50.23 6.55 -43.14
C GLU A 229 49.78 5.06 -43.10
N MET A 230 50.69 4.15 -43.45
CA MET A 230 50.43 2.71 -43.40
C MET A 230 50.18 2.21 -41.97
N LEU A 231 50.96 2.65 -40.98
CA LEU A 231 50.80 2.26 -39.57
C LEU A 231 49.51 2.83 -38.97
N GLY A 232 49.14 4.06 -39.35
CA GLY A 232 47.87 4.67 -38.95
C GLY A 232 46.66 3.83 -39.38
N SER A 233 46.62 3.38 -40.63
CA SER A 233 45.53 2.54 -41.14
C SER A 233 45.44 1.17 -40.46
N VAL A 234 46.57 0.55 -40.13
CA VAL A 234 46.63 -0.74 -39.42
C VAL A 234 46.11 -0.59 -37.99
N LEU A 235 46.52 0.47 -37.27
CA LEU A 235 46.05 0.73 -35.91
C LEU A 235 44.54 0.98 -35.87
N ILE A 236 43.99 1.74 -36.83
CA ILE A 236 42.54 1.96 -36.96
C ILE A 236 41.80 0.64 -37.14
N ASN A 237 42.28 -0.23 -38.04
CA ASN A 237 41.66 -1.54 -38.27
C ASN A 237 41.72 -2.45 -37.03
N ILE A 238 42.84 -2.46 -36.30
CA ILE A 238 42.97 -3.20 -35.03
C ILE A 238 41.96 -2.68 -34.00
N MET A 239 41.79 -1.36 -33.88
CA MET A 239 40.82 -0.77 -32.97
C MET A 239 39.37 -1.13 -33.35
N ILE A 240 39.03 -1.10 -34.64
CA ILE A 240 37.71 -1.51 -35.14
C ILE A 240 37.44 -2.97 -34.80
N ILE A 241 38.40 -3.87 -35.05
CA ILE A 241 38.27 -5.30 -34.74
C ILE A 241 38.14 -5.52 -33.24
N GLY A 242 38.99 -4.87 -32.43
CA GLY A 242 38.92 -4.94 -30.96
C GLY A 242 37.58 -4.43 -30.42
N PHE A 243 37.03 -3.38 -31.01
CA PHE A 243 35.71 -2.85 -30.68
C PHE A 243 34.58 -3.82 -31.05
N CYS A 244 34.61 -4.41 -32.25
CA CYS A 244 33.68 -5.47 -32.65
C CYS A 244 33.75 -6.67 -31.69
N PHE A 245 34.95 -7.07 -31.29
CA PHE A 245 35.12 -8.16 -30.33
C PHE A 245 34.58 -7.81 -28.94
N PHE A 246 34.81 -6.58 -28.46
CA PHE A 246 34.29 -6.11 -27.18
C PHE A 246 32.77 -6.02 -27.17
N THR A 247 32.15 -5.50 -28.23
CA THR A 247 30.68 -5.41 -28.35
C THR A 247 30.00 -6.77 -28.41
N VAL A 248 30.57 -7.73 -29.16
CA VAL A 248 30.08 -9.11 -29.18
C VAL A 248 30.27 -9.77 -27.82
N SER A 249 31.44 -9.61 -27.19
CA SER A 249 31.72 -10.18 -25.87
C SER A 249 30.80 -9.61 -24.78
N SER A 250 30.53 -8.30 -24.80
CA SER A 250 29.60 -7.65 -23.87
C SER A 250 28.15 -8.08 -24.10
N ALA A 251 27.74 -8.30 -25.36
CA ALA A 251 26.45 -8.91 -25.70
C ALA A 251 26.32 -10.31 -25.12
N ILE A 252 27.35 -11.16 -25.32
CA ILE A 252 27.37 -12.53 -24.80
C ILE A 252 27.30 -12.52 -23.27
N VAL A 253 28.12 -11.72 -22.58
CA VAL A 253 28.08 -11.61 -21.11
C VAL A 253 26.72 -11.13 -20.62
N THR A 254 26.12 -10.13 -21.26
CA THR A 254 24.78 -9.63 -20.90
C THR A 254 23.70 -10.68 -21.14
N TYR A 255 23.82 -11.46 -22.22
CA TYR A 255 22.92 -12.56 -22.54
C TYR A 255 23.05 -13.73 -21.54
N LEU A 256 24.27 -14.13 -21.20
CA LEU A 256 24.54 -15.17 -20.20
C LEU A 256 24.06 -14.74 -18.80
N ASN A 257 24.21 -13.45 -18.46
CA ASN A 257 23.74 -12.88 -17.20
C ASN A 257 22.25 -12.49 -17.21
N ARG A 258 21.51 -12.78 -18.30
CA ARG A 258 20.07 -12.47 -18.41
C ARG A 258 19.26 -13.04 -17.24
N ALA A 259 19.59 -14.26 -16.80
CA ALA A 259 18.92 -14.90 -15.67
C ALA A 259 19.13 -14.07 -14.38
N GLN A 260 20.34 -13.57 -14.12
CA GLN A 260 20.60 -12.74 -12.95
C GLN A 260 19.90 -11.37 -13.02
N ILE A 261 19.77 -10.79 -14.22
CA ILE A 261 19.07 -9.51 -14.43
C ILE A 261 17.55 -9.67 -14.25
N ARG A 262 16.99 -10.84 -14.58
CA ARG A 262 15.54 -11.12 -14.48
C ARG A 262 15.09 -11.60 -13.10
N LYS A 263 15.94 -12.32 -12.37
CA LYS A 263 15.65 -12.86 -11.04
C LYS A 263 14.96 -11.87 -10.08
N PRO A 264 15.39 -10.60 -9.95
CA PRO A 264 14.72 -9.64 -9.08
C PRO A 264 13.27 -9.34 -9.49
N GLY A 265 12.99 -9.27 -10.79
CA GLY A 265 11.64 -9.02 -11.29
C GLY A 265 10.72 -10.24 -11.20
N GLU A 266 11.25 -11.44 -11.44
CA GLU A 266 10.51 -12.70 -11.24
C GLU A 266 10.16 -12.90 -9.75
N MET A 267 11.10 -12.63 -8.85
CA MET A 267 10.86 -12.69 -7.40
C MET A 267 9.77 -11.68 -6.98
N MET A 268 9.85 -10.46 -7.50
CA MET A 268 8.86 -9.40 -7.27
C MET A 268 7.45 -9.79 -7.75
N GLU A 269 7.30 -10.28 -8.98
CA GLU A 269 6.01 -10.72 -9.52
C GLU A 269 5.45 -11.89 -8.70
N ASN A 270 6.30 -12.84 -8.31
CA ASN A 270 5.91 -13.96 -7.47
C ASN A 270 5.44 -13.51 -6.08
N THR A 271 6.17 -12.60 -5.42
CA THR A 271 5.78 -12.06 -4.11
C THR A 271 4.45 -11.30 -4.18
N ILE A 272 4.28 -10.42 -5.19
CA ILE A 272 3.02 -9.70 -5.39
C ILE A 272 1.85 -10.66 -5.62
N SER A 273 2.06 -11.68 -6.47
CA SER A 273 1.06 -12.72 -6.74
C SER A 273 0.72 -13.49 -5.47
N ALA A 274 1.72 -13.91 -4.69
CA ALA A 274 1.53 -14.66 -3.46
C ALA A 274 0.77 -13.85 -2.38
N MET A 275 1.11 -12.58 -2.18
CA MET A 275 0.38 -11.69 -1.27
C MET A 275 -1.05 -11.41 -1.75
N SER A 276 -1.24 -11.20 -3.06
CA SER A 276 -2.58 -10.95 -3.61
C SER A 276 -3.47 -12.18 -3.54
N ASN A 277 -2.92 -13.38 -3.76
CA ASN A 277 -3.65 -14.63 -3.59
C ASN A 277 -4.03 -14.86 -2.13
N PHE A 278 -3.11 -14.57 -1.19
CA PHE A 278 -3.42 -14.61 0.24
C PHE A 278 -4.53 -13.61 0.63
N TYR A 279 -4.49 -12.39 0.08
CA TYR A 279 -5.54 -11.41 0.33
C TYR A 279 -6.90 -11.84 -0.25
N ALA A 280 -6.92 -12.42 -1.46
CA ALA A 280 -8.13 -12.98 -2.05
C ALA A 280 -8.71 -14.14 -1.24
N GLU A 281 -7.86 -15.08 -0.84
CA GLU A 281 -8.22 -16.18 0.07
C GLU A 281 -8.85 -15.66 1.37
N PHE A 282 -8.29 -14.59 1.94
CA PHE A 282 -8.76 -13.99 3.18
C PHE A 282 -10.12 -13.29 3.05
N HIS A 283 -10.35 -12.64 1.92
CA HIS A 283 -11.52 -11.81 1.72
C HIS A 283 -12.73 -12.61 1.21
N ASP A 284 -12.50 -13.67 0.42
CA ASP A 284 -13.58 -14.54 -0.10
C ASP A 284 -14.12 -15.54 0.94
N SER A 285 -13.30 -15.96 1.90
CA SER A 285 -13.71 -17.00 2.86
C SER A 285 -14.53 -16.41 4.00
N THR A 286 -15.79 -16.79 4.18
CA THR A 286 -16.65 -16.23 5.25
C THR A 286 -16.14 -16.48 6.67
N LEU A 287 -15.38 -17.55 6.90
CA LEU A 287 -14.78 -17.92 8.19
C LEU A 287 -13.36 -18.44 7.95
N ILE A 288 -12.39 -17.90 8.67
CA ILE A 288 -10.98 -18.27 8.52
C ILE A 288 -10.41 -18.61 9.88
N SER A 289 -9.73 -19.76 9.96
CA SER A 289 -9.08 -20.12 11.21
C SER A 289 -7.87 -19.23 11.47
N VAL A 290 -7.73 -18.74 12.70
CA VAL A 290 -6.58 -17.92 13.13
C VAL A 290 -5.25 -18.65 12.93
N PRO A 291 -5.12 -19.97 13.23
CA PRO A 291 -3.91 -20.72 12.93
C PRO A 291 -3.58 -20.77 11.43
N HIS A 292 -4.58 -20.93 10.57
CA HIS A 292 -4.38 -20.92 9.12
C HIS A 292 -3.88 -19.55 8.64
N PHE A 293 -4.52 -18.47 9.08
CA PHE A 293 -4.07 -17.11 8.76
C PHE A 293 -2.62 -16.89 9.18
N ARG A 294 -2.27 -17.25 10.43
CA ARG A 294 -0.90 -17.13 10.95
C ARG A 294 0.11 -17.94 10.12
N ASN A 295 -0.21 -19.19 9.78
CA ASN A 295 0.65 -20.03 8.96
C ASN A 295 0.93 -19.41 7.59
N ARG A 296 -0.09 -18.85 6.92
CA ARG A 296 0.07 -18.18 5.63
C ARG A 296 0.92 -16.91 5.74
N VAL A 297 0.73 -16.13 6.79
CA VAL A 297 1.59 -14.95 7.10
C VAL A 297 3.04 -15.39 7.32
N ASP A 298 3.30 -16.46 8.08
CA ASP A 298 4.63 -17.01 8.32
C ASP A 298 5.28 -17.59 7.06
N GLU A 299 4.51 -18.22 6.17
CA GLU A 299 4.98 -18.69 4.86
C GLU A 299 5.44 -17.53 3.98
N LEU A 300 4.62 -16.49 3.83
CA LEU A 300 4.98 -15.30 3.06
C LEU A 300 6.16 -14.53 3.68
N LYS A 301 6.31 -14.56 5.00
CA LYS A 301 7.49 -14.02 5.68
C LYS A 301 8.78 -14.74 5.27
N LYS A 302 8.75 -16.06 5.08
CA LYS A 302 9.90 -16.84 4.57
C LYS A 302 10.27 -16.45 3.13
N GLU A 303 9.30 -15.94 2.37
CA GLU A 303 9.51 -15.40 1.02
C GLU A 303 10.02 -13.94 1.01
N GLY A 304 10.18 -13.33 2.19
CA GLY A 304 10.75 -11.99 2.36
C GLY A 304 9.72 -10.88 2.59
N VAL A 305 8.44 -11.22 2.78
CA VAL A 305 7.40 -10.23 3.15
C VAL A 305 7.59 -9.77 4.60
N VAL A 306 7.51 -8.47 4.84
CA VAL A 306 7.67 -7.87 6.17
C VAL A 306 6.33 -7.36 6.66
N TRP A 307 5.59 -8.21 7.37
CA TRP A 307 4.27 -7.85 7.90
C TRP A 307 4.34 -6.78 9.00
N PRO A 308 3.34 -5.88 9.07
CA PRO A 308 3.29 -4.83 10.09
C PRO A 308 3.11 -5.42 11.49
N GLN A 309 3.78 -4.83 12.49
CA GLN A 309 3.78 -5.35 13.87
C GLN A 309 2.37 -5.47 14.50
N PRO A 310 1.42 -4.55 14.24
CA PRO A 310 0.06 -4.71 14.75
C PRO A 310 -0.66 -5.97 14.26
N MET A 311 -0.32 -6.51 13.08
CA MET A 311 -0.89 -7.77 12.59
C MET A 311 -0.58 -8.92 13.55
N TRP A 312 0.68 -9.06 13.95
CA TRP A 312 1.10 -10.07 14.93
C TRP A 312 0.43 -9.86 16.28
N THR A 313 0.25 -8.62 16.68
CA THR A 313 -0.36 -8.27 17.97
C THR A 313 -1.85 -8.64 18.00
N ILE A 314 -2.58 -8.42 16.90
CA ILE A 314 -3.97 -8.89 16.75
C ILE A 314 -4.03 -10.41 16.80
N LEU A 315 -3.14 -11.12 16.09
CA LEU A 315 -3.13 -12.59 16.08
C LEU A 315 -2.80 -13.18 17.45
N ASP A 316 -1.86 -12.59 18.18
CA ASP A 316 -1.54 -13.01 19.55
C ASP A 316 -2.69 -12.70 20.52
N ASP A 317 -3.40 -11.59 20.34
CA ASP A 317 -4.58 -11.24 21.13
C ASP A 317 -5.77 -12.20 20.86
N LEU A 318 -6.03 -12.54 19.60
CA LEU A 318 -7.03 -13.54 19.21
C LEU A 318 -6.75 -14.90 19.87
N ASN A 319 -5.49 -15.34 19.84
CA ASN A 319 -5.06 -16.58 20.51
C ASN A 319 -5.25 -16.50 22.04
N LYS A 320 -4.93 -15.36 22.68
CA LYS A 320 -5.14 -15.16 24.12
C LYS A 320 -6.62 -15.18 24.51
N ARG A 321 -7.51 -14.73 23.61
CA ARG A 321 -8.97 -14.79 23.77
C ARG A 321 -9.58 -16.13 23.33
N GLU A 322 -8.76 -17.11 22.97
CA GLU A 322 -9.18 -18.44 22.49
C GLU A 322 -10.11 -18.37 21.27
N ILE A 323 -9.98 -17.33 20.44
CA ILE A 323 -10.76 -17.17 19.21
C ILE A 323 -10.10 -17.98 18.11
N LEU A 324 -10.80 -19.03 17.66
CA LEU A 324 -10.29 -19.96 16.65
C LEU A 324 -10.58 -19.51 15.22
N PHE A 325 -11.63 -18.70 15.02
CA PHE A 325 -12.10 -18.28 13.71
C PHE A 325 -12.46 -16.80 13.68
N ILE A 326 -12.14 -16.15 12.57
CA ILE A 326 -12.44 -14.75 12.27
C ILE A 326 -13.16 -14.61 10.93
#